data_AF-A0AAD9J681-F1
#
_entry.id   AF-A0AAD9J681-F1
#
_cell.length_a   1.000
_cell.length_b   1.000
_cell.length_c   1.000
_cell.angle_alpha   90.00
_cell.angle_beta   90.00
_cell.angle_gamma   90.00
#
_symmetry.space_group_name_H-M   'P 1'
#
loop_
_entity.id
_entity.type
_entity.pdbx_description
1 polymer ?
#
loop_
_entity_poly.entity_id
_entity_poly.type
_entity_poly.pdbx_seq_one_letter_code
_entity_poly.pdbx_strand_id
1 'polypeptide(L)'
;MTNGTDPSLTLARHCLLYTFILDGVFNWILLMIGFAGNALTCLVVWKDRKMSAMSLLMINLAVVDTLILLIWTSQTAIPAFCNYFKGCQLYYRIKRAIWIYGWPFGTTVQLIGTWSIVSITFSRFVSVCWPSRASHLNSRRHILMRTLAMHIGCIVFSSFRFAEVYIVYDDNGNMLYRKTALASSVIYKYVYTLAFYYAITYLVPLSMLMYFTVRLIINLREINKRRQEMSRKAKERSDLTFSLIIVVVIFMFCQLPNPIRRLLYVIYAPLRIRCGTPYFYFSSWTVTLVNFNSSCNFFIFCLCSPGFRRQLKQMIIRRGRVGPLGLSNAVNNGRVNSVSSRISS
;
A
#
# COMPACT_ATOMS: atom_id res chain seq x y z
N MET A 1 18.91 45.92 25.07
CA MET A 1 18.25 44.73 25.66
C MET A 1 17.94 43.76 24.53
N THR A 2 18.92 42.93 24.18
CA THR A 2 18.77 41.89 23.15
C THR A 2 18.03 40.70 23.77
N ASN A 3 16.85 40.38 23.24
CA ASN A 3 16.10 39.16 23.57
C ASN A 3 16.96 37.93 23.24
N GLY A 4 17.77 37.49 24.20
CA GLY A 4 18.59 36.29 24.12
C GLY A 4 17.72 35.05 24.30
N THR A 5 16.97 34.67 23.27
CA THR A 5 16.39 33.32 23.23
C THR A 5 17.52 32.32 23.06
N ASP A 6 17.67 31.41 24.02
CA ASP A 6 18.66 30.33 23.98
C ASP A 6 18.53 29.56 22.65
N PRO A 7 19.61 29.49 21.84
CA PRO A 7 19.58 28.83 20.54
C PRO A 7 19.22 27.34 20.65
N SER A 8 19.51 26.69 21.78
CA SER A 8 19.16 25.29 22.03
C SER A 8 17.65 25.09 22.20
N LEU A 9 16.99 26.01 22.90
CA LEU A 9 15.54 26.01 23.11
C LEU A 9 14.79 26.29 21.80
N THR A 10 15.35 27.19 20.98
CA THR A 10 14.81 27.54 19.67
C THR A 10 14.85 26.33 18.73
N LEU A 11 16.00 25.65 18.65
CA LEU A 11 16.16 24.42 17.85
C LEU A 11 15.21 23.30 18.30
N ALA A 12 15.05 23.10 19.61
CA ALA A 12 14.13 22.09 20.15
C ALA A 12 12.67 22.36 19.74
N ARG A 13 12.22 23.63 19.76
CA ARG A 13 10.90 24.03 19.30
C ARG A 13 10.71 23.77 17.80
N HIS A 14 11.72 24.06 16.99
CA HIS A 14 11.67 23.79 15.54
C HIS A 14 11.50 22.30 15.24
N CYS A 15 12.25 21.42 15.90
CA CYS A 15 12.11 19.98 15.71
C CYS A 15 10.76 19.46 16.19
N LEU A 16 10.26 19.98 17.32
CA LEU A 16 8.95 19.60 17.84
C LEU A 16 7.84 19.98 16.85
N LEU A 17 7.87 21.22 16.33
CA LEU A 17 6.91 21.68 15.33
C LEU A 17 7.04 20.90 14.01
N TYR A 18 8.26 20.61 13.56
CA TYR A 18 8.52 19.80 12.36
C TYR A 18 7.87 18.41 12.46
N THR A 19 8.15 17.68 13.55
CA THR A 19 7.56 16.35 13.76
C THR A 19 6.04 16.43 13.94
N PHE A 20 5.52 17.43 14.64
CA PHE A 20 4.08 17.64 14.75
C PHE A 20 3.40 17.81 13.39
N ILE A 21 3.95 18.65 12.52
CA ILE A 21 3.37 18.93 11.19
C ILE A 21 3.51 17.71 10.28
N LEU A 22 4.72 17.17 10.12
CA LEU A 22 4.99 16.11 9.15
C LEU A 22 4.57 14.73 9.67
N ASP A 23 5.09 14.33 10.83
CA ASP A 23 4.85 12.99 11.39
C ASP A 23 3.44 12.84 11.97
N GLY A 24 2.87 13.95 12.46
CA GLY A 24 1.50 14.06 12.99
C GLY A 24 0.47 14.41 11.92
N VAL A 25 0.32 15.69 11.62
CA VAL A 25 -0.79 16.22 10.80
C VAL A 25 -0.80 15.61 9.40
N PHE A 26 0.34 15.64 8.68
CA PHE A 26 0.37 15.18 7.29
C PHE A 26 0.15 13.67 7.16
N ASN A 27 0.80 12.85 7.99
CA ASN A 27 0.56 11.39 8.01
C ASN A 27 -0.87 11.02 8.43
N TRP A 28 -1.51 11.81 9.30
CA TRP A 28 -2.92 11.60 9.64
C TRP A 28 -3.85 11.92 8.47
N ILE A 29 -3.59 12.98 7.71
CA ILE A 29 -4.32 13.28 6.47
C ILE A 29 -4.17 12.14 5.45
N LEU A 30 -2.95 11.63 5.26
CA LEU A 30 -2.69 10.49 4.37
C LEU A 30 -3.45 9.22 4.81
N LEU A 31 -3.52 8.97 6.11
CA LEU A 31 -4.33 7.88 6.67
C LEU A 31 -5.80 8.03 6.29
N MET A 32 -6.39 9.22 6.46
CA MET A 32 -7.80 9.45 6.12
C MET A 32 -8.08 9.28 4.62
N ILE A 33 -7.24 9.86 3.77
CA ILE A 33 -7.34 9.73 2.31
C ILE A 33 -7.21 8.27 1.89
N GLY A 34 -6.18 7.59 2.41
CA GLY A 34 -5.90 6.20 2.07
C GLY A 34 -6.97 5.25 2.58
N PHE A 35 -7.49 5.43 3.79
CA PHE A 35 -8.58 4.64 4.32
C PHE A 35 -9.84 4.76 3.44
N ALA A 36 -10.23 5.98 3.08
CA ALA A 36 -11.36 6.22 2.20
C ALA A 36 -11.16 5.59 0.80
N GLY A 37 -10.00 5.79 0.19
CA GLY A 37 -9.68 5.25 -1.14
C GLY A 37 -9.60 3.72 -1.16
N ASN A 38 -8.95 3.11 -0.17
CA ASN A 38 -8.82 1.66 -0.07
C ASN A 38 -10.16 0.99 0.26
N ALA A 39 -10.97 1.58 1.16
CA ALA A 39 -12.32 1.12 1.41
C ALA A 39 -13.19 1.18 0.15
N LEU A 40 -13.13 2.29 -0.60
CA LEU A 40 -13.85 2.43 -1.85
C LEU A 40 -13.39 1.42 -2.90
N THR A 41 -12.09 1.11 -2.97
CA THR A 41 -11.55 0.05 -3.82
C THR A 41 -12.19 -1.30 -3.50
N CYS A 42 -12.22 -1.68 -2.22
CA CYS A 42 -12.86 -2.92 -1.78
C CYS A 42 -14.35 -2.95 -2.14
N LEU A 43 -15.08 -1.85 -1.91
CA LEU A 43 -16.52 -1.76 -2.20
C LEU A 43 -16.83 -1.88 -3.70
N VAL A 44 -16.09 -1.18 -4.55
CA VAL A 44 -16.26 -1.23 -6.01
C VAL A 44 -16.05 -2.65 -6.52
N VAL A 45 -14.99 -3.30 -6.04
CA VAL A 45 -14.61 -4.63 -6.49
C VAL A 45 -15.55 -5.71 -5.97
N TRP A 46 -15.98 -5.64 -4.71
CA TRP A 46 -16.90 -6.63 -4.13
C TRP A 46 -18.28 -6.59 -4.80
N LYS A 47 -18.73 -5.41 -5.25
CA LYS A 47 -20.00 -5.28 -5.95
C LYS A 47 -19.99 -5.83 -7.38
N ASP A 48 -18.82 -6.17 -7.93
CA ASP A 48 -18.73 -6.84 -9.23
C ASP A 48 -19.15 -8.31 -9.11
N ARG A 49 -20.26 -8.67 -9.78
CA ARG A 49 -20.78 -10.06 -9.81
C ARG A 49 -19.81 -11.05 -10.44
N LYS A 50 -18.84 -10.57 -11.23
CA LYS A 50 -17.77 -11.40 -11.80
C LYS A 50 -16.43 -10.98 -11.21
N MET A 51 -16.23 -11.27 -9.92
CA MET A 51 -14.92 -11.07 -9.27
C MET A 51 -13.83 -11.82 -10.06
N SER A 52 -13.06 -11.04 -10.81
CA SER A 52 -11.93 -11.57 -11.57
C SER A 52 -10.80 -11.97 -10.63
N ALA A 53 -9.85 -12.77 -11.10
CA ALA A 53 -8.66 -13.05 -10.30
C ALA A 53 -7.84 -11.78 -10.02
N MET A 54 -7.88 -10.78 -10.92
CA MET A 54 -7.28 -9.46 -10.73
C MET A 54 -7.95 -8.63 -9.62
N SER A 55 -9.27 -8.76 -9.50
CA SER A 55 -10.06 -8.14 -8.45
C SER A 55 -9.57 -8.57 -7.05
N LEU A 56 -9.17 -9.84 -6.91
CA LEU A 56 -8.62 -10.35 -5.65
C LEU A 56 -7.27 -9.72 -5.28
N LEU A 57 -6.39 -9.50 -6.26
CA LEU A 57 -5.11 -8.82 -6.02
C LEU A 57 -5.31 -7.35 -5.62
N MET A 58 -6.31 -6.67 -6.20
CA MET A 58 -6.65 -5.29 -5.83
C MET A 58 -7.18 -5.19 -4.41
N ILE A 59 -8.07 -6.12 -4.00
CA ILE A 59 -8.55 -6.19 -2.61
C ILE A 59 -7.39 -6.48 -1.66
N ASN A 60 -6.53 -7.45 -2.00
CA ASN A 60 -5.36 -7.77 -1.20
C ASN A 60 -4.49 -6.53 -0.97
N LEU A 61 -4.17 -5.80 -2.04
CA LEU A 61 -3.37 -4.58 -1.93
C LEU A 61 -4.07 -3.50 -1.09
N ALA A 62 -5.37 -3.26 -1.30
CA ALA A 62 -6.12 -2.27 -0.51
C ALA A 62 -6.15 -2.58 1.00
N VAL A 63 -6.28 -3.87 1.36
CA VAL A 63 -6.21 -4.31 2.77
C VAL A 63 -4.81 -4.09 3.33
N VAL A 64 -3.77 -4.50 2.59
CA VAL A 64 -2.37 -4.34 2.99
C VAL A 64 -2.01 -2.87 3.14
N ASP A 65 -2.38 -2.00 2.20
CA ASP A 65 -2.14 -0.56 2.28
C ASP A 65 -2.83 0.10 3.47
N THR A 66 -4.05 -0.35 3.80
CA THR A 66 -4.75 0.12 5.00
C THR A 66 -3.98 -0.25 6.26
N LEU A 67 -3.44 -1.47 6.32
CA LEU A 67 -2.59 -1.91 7.43
C LEU A 67 -1.29 -1.10 7.49
N ILE A 68 -0.62 -0.84 6.36
CA ILE A 68 0.59 0.01 6.29
C ILE A 68 0.29 1.38 6.89
N LEU A 69 -0.78 2.05 6.44
CA LEU A 69 -1.17 3.36 6.92
C LEU A 69 -1.45 3.36 8.43
N LEU A 70 -2.21 2.38 8.93
CA LEU A 70 -2.52 2.28 10.35
C LEU A 70 -1.26 2.07 11.20
N ILE A 71 -0.38 1.15 10.80
CA ILE A 71 0.83 0.81 11.56
C ILE A 71 1.80 2.00 11.57
N TRP A 72 2.15 2.55 10.41
CA TRP A 72 3.14 3.61 10.33
C TRP A 72 2.63 4.92 10.91
N THR A 73 1.39 5.32 10.64
CA THR A 73 0.80 6.51 11.25
C THR A 73 0.67 6.35 12.78
N SER A 74 0.37 5.14 13.29
CA SER A 74 0.40 4.93 14.76
C SER A 74 1.81 5.13 15.35
N GLN A 75 2.85 4.76 14.61
CA GLN A 75 4.25 4.89 15.04
C GLN A 75 4.82 6.29 14.87
N THR A 76 4.22 7.17 14.08
CA THR A 76 4.70 8.54 13.86
C THR A 76 3.79 9.59 14.47
N ALA A 77 2.48 9.52 14.20
CA ALA A 77 1.55 10.58 14.55
C ALA A 77 1.23 10.58 16.05
N ILE A 78 1.02 9.42 16.66
CA ILE A 78 0.76 9.33 18.10
C ILE A 78 1.93 9.94 18.89
N PRO A 79 3.20 9.55 18.67
CA PRO A 79 4.34 10.24 19.30
C PRO A 79 4.37 11.74 19.04
N ALA A 80 4.15 12.17 17.80
CA ALA A 80 4.22 13.58 17.42
C ALA A 80 3.19 14.42 18.19
N PHE A 81 1.93 13.97 18.25
CA PHE A 81 0.86 14.64 19.01
C PHE A 81 1.14 14.62 20.52
N CYS A 82 1.51 13.47 21.08
CA CYS A 82 1.75 13.33 22.51
C CYS A 82 2.96 14.14 23.00
N ASN A 83 4.03 14.25 22.19
CA ASN A 83 5.18 15.09 22.49
C ASN A 83 4.83 16.59 22.38
N TYR A 84 4.06 16.99 21.36
CA TYR A 84 3.71 18.40 21.14
C TYR A 84 2.79 18.95 22.24
N PHE A 85 1.71 18.23 22.56
CA PHE A 85 0.75 18.64 23.59
C PHE A 85 1.17 18.26 25.01
N LYS A 86 2.31 17.55 25.17
CA LYS A 86 2.77 16.99 26.45
C LYS A 86 1.70 16.13 27.13
N GLY A 87 0.85 15.48 26.34
CA GLY A 87 -0.22 14.59 26.78
C GLY A 87 0.11 13.11 26.56
N CYS A 88 -0.82 12.21 26.92
CA CYS A 88 -0.75 10.76 26.71
C CYS A 88 0.15 9.96 27.68
N GLN A 89 -0.23 9.88 28.96
CA GLN A 89 0.48 9.05 29.95
C GLN A 89 0.58 7.57 29.54
N LEU A 90 -0.48 7.04 28.92
CA LEU A 90 -0.50 5.66 28.41
C LEU A 90 0.57 5.44 27.34
N TYR A 91 0.70 6.36 26.37
CA TYR A 91 1.71 6.27 25.30
C TYR A 91 3.12 6.20 25.90
N TYR A 92 3.46 7.06 26.86
CA TYR A 92 4.81 7.03 27.45
C TYR A 92 5.14 5.72 28.16
N ARG A 93 4.12 5.04 28.72
CA ARG A 93 4.27 3.70 29.31
C ARG A 93 4.53 2.63 28.26
N ILE A 94 3.80 2.65 27.14
CA ILE A 94 3.82 1.57 26.14
C ILE A 94 4.66 1.86 24.88
N LYS A 95 5.18 3.07 24.68
CA LYS A 95 5.86 3.52 23.45
C LYS A 95 7.00 2.59 23.01
N ARG A 96 7.71 2.02 23.98
CA ARG A 96 8.82 1.09 23.74
C ARG A 96 8.31 -0.24 23.18
N ALA A 97 7.17 -0.76 23.67
CA ALA A 97 6.57 -1.99 23.15
C ALA A 97 5.97 -1.75 21.76
N ILE A 98 5.29 -0.61 21.56
CA ILE A 98 4.80 -0.20 20.24
C ILE A 98 5.95 -0.18 19.23
N TRP A 99 7.10 0.38 19.60
CA TRP A 99 8.25 0.41 18.70
C TRP A 99 8.85 -0.99 18.46
N ILE A 100 9.08 -1.77 19.51
CA ILE A 100 9.71 -3.11 19.43
C ILE A 100 8.91 -4.06 18.54
N TYR A 101 7.59 -4.12 18.72
CA TYR A 101 6.74 -5.04 17.95
C TYR A 101 6.20 -4.40 16.67
N GLY A 102 5.91 -3.10 16.70
CA GLY A 102 5.39 -2.37 15.55
C GLY A 102 6.40 -2.26 14.43
N TRP A 103 7.69 -2.09 14.71
CA TRP A 103 8.72 -1.99 13.68
C TRP A 103 8.83 -3.24 12.78
N PRO A 104 9.08 -4.45 13.32
CA PRO A 104 9.15 -5.66 12.50
C PRO A 104 7.81 -5.97 11.83
N PHE A 105 6.68 -5.72 12.51
CA PHE A 105 5.35 -5.90 11.93
C PHE A 105 5.11 -4.96 10.74
N GLY A 106 5.36 -3.66 10.90
CA GLY A 106 5.21 -2.65 9.84
C GLY A 106 6.09 -2.94 8.63
N THR A 107 7.34 -3.34 8.85
CA THR A 107 8.23 -3.73 7.74
C THR A 107 7.79 -5.02 7.03
N THR A 108 7.17 -5.96 7.74
CA THR A 108 6.59 -7.19 7.14
C THR A 108 5.41 -6.84 6.25
N VAL A 109 4.47 -6.03 6.75
CA VAL A 109 3.29 -5.61 5.97
C VAL A 109 3.71 -4.76 4.76
N GLN A 110 4.70 -3.87 4.91
CA GLN A 110 5.27 -3.11 3.81
C GLN A 110 5.91 -4.01 2.73
N LEU A 111 6.58 -5.09 3.14
CA LEU A 111 7.14 -6.08 2.22
C LEU A 111 6.03 -6.80 1.44
N ILE A 112 4.97 -7.22 2.14
CA ILE A 112 3.77 -7.82 1.51
C ILE A 112 3.18 -6.84 0.48
N GLY A 113 3.06 -5.55 0.81
CA GLY A 113 2.54 -4.52 -0.09
C GLY A 113 3.40 -4.38 -1.36
N THR A 114 4.72 -4.35 -1.19
CA THR A 114 5.68 -4.31 -2.30
C THR A 114 5.51 -5.48 -3.25
N TRP A 115 5.50 -6.71 -2.74
CA TRP A 115 5.33 -7.91 -3.56
C TRP A 115 3.90 -8.06 -4.13
N SER A 116 2.89 -7.45 -3.51
CA SER A 116 1.54 -7.35 -4.06
C SER A 116 1.52 -6.51 -5.33
N ILE A 117 2.24 -5.37 -5.35
CA ILE A 117 2.38 -4.52 -6.56
C ILE A 117 3.11 -5.29 -7.67
N VAL A 118 4.19 -6.01 -7.35
CA VAL A 118 4.89 -6.89 -8.30
C VAL A 118 3.93 -7.94 -8.86
N SER A 119 3.11 -8.57 -8.00
CA SER A 119 2.15 -9.60 -8.40
C SER A 119 1.05 -9.07 -9.33
N ILE A 120 0.53 -7.86 -9.07
CA ILE A 120 -0.42 -7.17 -9.95
C ILE A 120 0.21 -6.90 -11.32
N THR A 121 1.43 -6.35 -11.32
CA THR A 121 2.15 -6.02 -12.56
C THR A 121 2.46 -7.28 -13.37
N PHE A 122 2.91 -8.36 -12.72
CA PHE A 122 3.12 -9.65 -13.36
C PHE A 122 1.82 -10.19 -13.97
N SER A 123 0.71 -10.13 -13.24
CA SER A 123 -0.58 -10.62 -13.75
C SER A 123 -1.06 -9.81 -14.97
N ARG A 124 -0.80 -8.50 -14.99
CA ARG A 124 -1.05 -7.64 -16.17
C ARG A 124 -0.14 -8.02 -17.33
N PHE A 125 1.16 -8.23 -17.06
CA PHE A 125 2.13 -8.70 -18.03
C PHE A 125 1.67 -10.00 -18.69
N VAL A 126 1.30 -11.01 -17.90
CA VAL A 126 0.78 -12.29 -18.42
C VAL A 126 -0.48 -12.08 -19.26
N SER A 127 -1.42 -11.26 -18.81
CA SER A 127 -2.69 -11.02 -19.52
C SER A 127 -2.49 -10.38 -20.91
N VAL A 128 -1.43 -9.59 -21.09
CA VAL A 128 -1.17 -8.84 -22.32
C VAL A 128 -0.15 -9.54 -23.21
N CYS A 129 0.96 -9.97 -22.64
CA CYS A 129 2.09 -10.53 -23.38
C CYS A 129 1.91 -12.03 -23.64
N TRP A 130 1.19 -12.76 -22.78
CA TRP A 130 0.96 -14.21 -22.90
C TRP A 130 -0.54 -14.56 -22.84
N PRO A 131 -1.36 -14.06 -23.80
CA PRO A 131 -2.80 -14.24 -23.76
C PRO A 131 -3.25 -15.71 -23.72
N SER A 132 -2.53 -16.60 -24.42
CA SER A 132 -2.82 -18.04 -24.43
C SER A 132 -2.67 -18.71 -23.06
N ARG A 133 -1.78 -18.20 -22.21
CA ARG A 133 -1.53 -18.73 -20.86
C ARG A 133 -2.28 -17.97 -19.78
N ALA A 134 -2.89 -16.83 -20.12
CA ALA A 134 -3.52 -15.93 -19.15
C ALA A 134 -4.71 -16.58 -18.43
N SER A 135 -5.51 -17.38 -19.13
CA SER A 135 -6.64 -18.12 -18.52
C SER A 135 -6.20 -19.09 -17.43
N HIS A 136 -5.05 -19.75 -17.63
CA HIS A 136 -4.47 -20.69 -16.67
C HIS A 136 -3.75 -19.96 -15.53
N LEU A 137 -2.78 -19.09 -15.86
CA LEU A 137 -1.90 -18.43 -14.88
C LEU A 137 -2.61 -17.37 -14.03
N ASN A 138 -3.63 -16.71 -14.58
CA ASN A 138 -4.50 -15.80 -13.85
C ASN A 138 -5.84 -16.44 -13.50
N SER A 139 -5.91 -17.77 -13.43
CA SER A 139 -7.08 -18.43 -12.84
C SER A 139 -7.18 -18.08 -11.35
N ARG A 140 -8.40 -18.08 -10.81
CA ARG A 140 -8.65 -17.75 -9.40
C ARG A 140 -7.80 -18.60 -8.44
N ARG A 141 -7.70 -19.91 -8.70
CA ARG A 141 -6.92 -20.84 -7.90
C ARG A 141 -5.44 -20.48 -7.88
N HIS A 142 -4.83 -20.26 -9.05
CA HIS A 142 -3.40 -19.94 -9.13
C HIS A 142 -3.07 -18.59 -8.50
N ILE A 143 -3.92 -17.57 -8.66
CA ILE A 143 -3.71 -16.28 -7.99
C ILE A 143 -3.78 -16.45 -6.48
N LEU A 144 -4.78 -17.14 -5.95
CA LEU A 144 -4.89 -17.36 -4.50
C LEU A 144 -3.67 -18.11 -3.94
N MET A 145 -3.24 -19.19 -4.61
CA MET A 145 -2.06 -19.95 -4.20
C MET A 145 -0.78 -19.10 -4.24
N ARG A 146 -0.57 -18.31 -5.31
CA ARG A 146 0.60 -17.43 -5.44
C ARG A 146 0.59 -16.32 -4.40
N THR A 147 -0.57 -15.70 -4.16
CA THR A 147 -0.72 -14.66 -3.12
C THR A 147 -0.44 -15.24 -1.74
N LEU A 148 -0.99 -16.42 -1.42
CA LEU A 148 -0.75 -17.08 -0.14
C LEU A 148 0.73 -17.43 0.05
N ALA A 149 1.36 -18.07 -0.95
CA ALA A 149 2.78 -18.41 -0.93
C ALA A 149 3.66 -17.15 -0.75
N MET A 150 3.31 -16.06 -1.44
CA MET A 150 3.99 -14.76 -1.29
C MET A 150 3.87 -14.21 0.14
N HIS A 151 2.68 -14.26 0.76
CA HIS A 151 2.49 -13.79 2.14
C HIS A 151 3.33 -14.61 3.12
N ILE A 152 3.28 -15.94 3.02
CA ILE A 152 4.09 -16.84 3.84
C ILE A 152 5.57 -16.52 3.66
N GLY A 153 6.05 -16.39 2.42
CA GLY A 153 7.43 -16.02 2.12
C GLY A 153 7.85 -14.69 2.76
N CYS A 154 7.00 -13.66 2.70
CA CYS A 154 7.28 -12.36 3.33
C CYS A 154 7.34 -12.45 4.86
N ILE A 155 6.45 -13.23 5.48
CA ILE A 155 6.39 -13.43 6.94
C ILE A 155 7.63 -14.21 7.40
N VAL A 156 7.96 -15.33 6.73
CA VAL A 156 9.14 -16.14 7.03
C VAL A 156 10.41 -15.30 6.88
N PHE A 157 10.53 -14.55 5.78
CA PHE A 157 11.65 -13.65 5.56
C PHE A 157 11.80 -12.62 6.68
N SER A 158 10.68 -12.06 7.17
CA SER A 158 10.68 -11.01 8.18
C SER A 158 10.79 -11.53 9.61
N SER A 159 10.60 -12.84 9.84
CA SER A 159 10.64 -13.47 11.16
C SER A 159 11.93 -13.18 11.95
N PHE A 160 13.08 -13.17 11.27
CA PHE A 160 14.37 -12.84 11.88
C PHE A 160 14.40 -11.46 12.52
N ARG A 161 13.63 -10.50 12.00
CA ARG A 161 13.53 -9.14 12.57
C ARG A 161 12.84 -9.13 13.92
N PHE A 162 11.87 -10.01 14.14
CA PHE A 162 11.21 -10.15 15.43
C PHE A 162 12.15 -10.73 16.49
N ALA A 163 13.21 -11.44 16.07
CA ALA A 163 14.23 -12.00 16.94
C ALA A 163 15.43 -11.06 17.19
N GLU A 164 15.40 -9.80 16.72
CA GLU A 164 16.53 -8.87 16.88
C GLU A 164 16.66 -8.33 18.31
N VAL A 165 15.53 -8.15 19.00
CA VAL A 165 15.47 -7.50 20.31
C VAL A 165 14.51 -8.24 21.24
N TYR A 166 14.80 -8.20 22.54
CA TYR A 166 13.92 -8.71 23.58
C TYR A 166 13.76 -7.68 24.70
N ILE A 167 12.63 -7.74 25.38
CA ILE A 167 12.27 -6.82 26.46
C ILE A 167 12.95 -7.26 27.75
N VAL A 168 13.50 -6.30 28.48
CA VAL A 168 14.07 -6.47 29.82
C VAL A 168 13.52 -5.36 30.72
N TYR A 169 13.37 -5.56 32.02
CA TYR A 169 12.96 -4.51 32.95
C TYR A 169 14.17 -4.10 33.81
N ASP A 170 14.32 -2.80 34.06
CA ASP A 170 15.29 -2.32 35.06
C ASP A 170 14.74 -2.50 36.48
N ASP A 171 15.59 -2.25 37.48
CA ASP A 171 15.24 -2.37 38.90
C ASP A 171 14.10 -1.43 39.32
N ASN A 172 13.84 -0.37 38.55
CA ASN A 172 12.76 0.58 38.74
C ASN A 172 11.47 0.18 37.99
N GLY A 173 11.43 -0.99 37.36
CA GLY A 173 10.30 -1.47 36.56
C GLY A 173 10.14 -0.80 35.19
N ASN A 174 11.13 -0.01 34.74
CA ASN A 174 11.12 0.56 33.40
C ASN A 174 11.46 -0.50 32.35
N MET A 175 10.62 -0.55 31.33
CA MET A 175 10.85 -1.41 30.17
C MET A 175 12.07 -0.95 29.36
N LEU A 176 13.06 -1.80 29.20
CA LEU A 176 14.24 -1.64 28.35
C LEU A 176 14.21 -2.69 27.22
N TYR A 177 15.13 -2.58 26.28
CA TYR A 177 15.37 -3.61 25.28
C TYR A 177 16.85 -3.93 25.21
N ARG A 178 17.16 -5.20 24.93
CA ARG A 178 18.51 -5.67 24.63
C ARG A 178 18.53 -6.34 23.26
N LYS A 179 19.67 -6.22 22.58
CA LYS A 179 19.91 -6.91 21.31
C LYS A 179 20.22 -8.38 21.58
N THR A 180 19.72 -9.27 20.74
CA THR A 180 20.06 -10.70 20.80
C THR A 180 21.46 -10.96 20.24
N ALA A 181 22.00 -12.16 20.47
CA ALA A 181 23.25 -12.61 19.84
C ALA A 181 23.17 -12.57 18.30
N LEU A 182 21.99 -12.84 17.74
CA LEU A 182 21.72 -12.71 16.31
C LEU A 182 21.92 -11.27 15.83
N ALA A 183 21.29 -10.30 16.49
CA ALA A 183 21.40 -8.88 16.11
C ALA A 183 22.81 -8.30 16.29
N SER A 184 23.61 -8.88 17.18
CA SER A 184 25.00 -8.50 17.42
C SER A 184 25.99 -9.14 16.45
N SER A 185 25.58 -10.18 15.72
CA SER A 185 26.43 -10.86 14.73
C SER A 185 26.76 -9.94 13.55
N VAL A 186 28.04 -9.84 13.22
CA VAL A 186 28.55 -9.09 12.06
C VAL A 186 27.96 -9.65 10.76
N ILE A 187 27.88 -10.98 10.64
CA ILE A 187 27.33 -11.66 9.46
C ILE A 187 25.85 -11.28 9.28
N TYR A 188 25.05 -11.35 10.36
CA TYR A 188 23.65 -10.95 10.30
C TYR A 188 23.49 -9.49 9.88
N LYS A 189 24.32 -8.59 10.43
CA LYS A 189 24.28 -7.16 10.11
C LYS A 189 24.56 -6.90 8.62
N TYR A 190 25.65 -7.43 8.06
CA TYR A 190 26.02 -7.10 6.67
C TYR A 190 25.30 -7.96 5.63
N VAL A 191 25.18 -9.26 5.85
CA VAL A 191 24.57 -10.18 4.87
C VAL A 191 23.06 -10.07 4.89
N TYR A 192 22.42 -10.24 6.06
CA TYR A 192 20.96 -10.22 6.14
C TYR A 192 20.41 -8.78 6.11
N THR A 193 20.81 -7.92 7.06
CA THR A 193 20.14 -6.62 7.21
C THR A 193 20.53 -5.55 6.18
N LEU A 194 21.65 -5.72 5.47
CA LEU A 194 22.11 -4.78 4.44
C LEU A 194 21.99 -5.38 3.04
N ALA A 195 22.59 -6.52 2.74
CA ALA A 195 22.51 -7.06 1.38
C ALA A 195 21.12 -7.65 1.09
N PHE A 196 20.73 -8.70 1.82
CA PHE A 196 19.55 -9.50 1.50
C PHE A 196 18.25 -8.73 1.73
N TYR A 197 18.16 -7.94 2.81
CA TYR A 197 17.01 -7.09 3.10
C TYR A 197 16.73 -6.09 1.98
N TYR A 198 17.71 -5.29 1.55
CA TYR A 198 17.48 -4.29 0.49
C TYR A 198 17.38 -4.91 -0.91
N ALA A 199 17.99 -6.07 -1.13
CA ALA A 199 17.77 -6.85 -2.34
C ALA A 199 16.28 -7.23 -2.48
N ILE A 200 15.70 -7.83 -1.44
CA ILE A 200 14.33 -8.36 -1.47
C ILE A 200 13.25 -7.27 -1.32
N THR A 201 13.54 -6.20 -0.57
CA THR A 201 12.56 -5.12 -0.32
C THR A 201 12.58 -4.02 -1.38
N TYR A 202 13.68 -3.86 -2.14
CA TYR A 202 13.83 -2.77 -3.09
C TYR A 202 14.36 -3.22 -4.45
N LEU A 203 15.58 -3.76 -4.52
CA LEU A 203 16.26 -3.98 -5.81
C LEU A 203 15.51 -4.97 -6.71
N VAL A 204 15.21 -6.17 -6.19
CA VAL A 204 14.50 -7.21 -6.95
C VAL A 204 13.08 -6.77 -7.33
N PRO A 205 12.23 -6.24 -6.43
CA PRO A 205 10.93 -5.69 -6.80
C PRO A 205 11.03 -4.62 -7.90
N LEU A 206 11.96 -3.67 -7.79
CA LEU A 206 12.14 -2.62 -8.78
C LEU A 206 12.55 -3.18 -10.14
N SER A 207 13.53 -4.08 -10.17
CA SER A 207 13.98 -4.74 -11.40
C SER A 207 12.84 -5.52 -12.08
N MET A 208 12.05 -6.27 -11.32
CA MET A 208 10.90 -7.00 -11.84
C MET A 208 9.81 -6.06 -12.36
N LEU A 209 9.47 -5.00 -11.62
CA LEU A 209 8.49 -4.00 -12.04
C LEU A 209 8.92 -3.31 -13.34
N MET A 210 10.19 -2.92 -13.44
CA MET A 210 10.74 -2.30 -14.64
C MET A 210 10.70 -3.27 -15.82
N TYR A 211 11.17 -4.50 -15.65
CA TYR A 211 11.14 -5.53 -16.68
C TYR A 211 9.73 -5.79 -17.20
N PHE A 212 8.76 -6.10 -16.30
CA PHE A 212 7.39 -6.39 -16.70
C PHE A 212 6.72 -5.19 -17.38
N THR A 213 6.96 -3.97 -16.87
CA THR A 213 6.40 -2.75 -17.45
C THR A 213 6.97 -2.49 -18.84
N VAL A 214 8.28 -2.57 -19.03
CA VAL A 214 8.92 -2.38 -20.36
C VAL A 214 8.38 -3.40 -21.36
N ARG A 215 8.34 -4.69 -21.00
CA ARG A 215 7.85 -5.74 -21.91
C ARG A 215 6.37 -5.57 -22.26
N LEU A 216 5.56 -5.15 -21.29
CA LEU A 216 4.16 -4.85 -21.51
C LEU A 216 3.97 -3.64 -22.43
N ILE A 217 4.76 -2.58 -22.28
CA ILE A 217 4.74 -1.41 -23.16
C ILE A 217 5.07 -1.79 -24.60
N ILE A 218 6.14 -2.55 -24.81
CA ILE A 218 6.57 -3.01 -26.13
C ILE A 218 5.44 -3.82 -26.81
N ASN A 219 4.86 -4.79 -26.09
CA ASN A 219 3.76 -5.59 -26.63
C ASN A 219 2.50 -4.78 -26.91
N LEU A 220 2.15 -3.81 -26.05
CA LEU A 220 1.00 -2.95 -26.28
C LEU A 220 1.18 -2.05 -27.51
N ARG A 221 2.40 -1.53 -27.73
CA ARG A 221 2.71 -0.74 -28.93
C ARG A 221 2.58 -1.59 -30.20
N GLU A 222 3.09 -2.81 -30.18
CA GLU A 222 2.98 -3.74 -31.32
C GLU A 222 1.53 -4.10 -31.62
N ILE A 223 0.73 -4.42 -30.59
CA ILE A 223 -0.70 -4.71 -30.75
C ILE A 223 -1.44 -3.49 -31.30
N ASN A 224 -1.10 -2.27 -30.85
CA ASN A 224 -1.74 -1.05 -31.32
C ASN A 224 -1.37 -0.75 -32.78
N LYS A 225 -0.12 -0.96 -33.19
CA LYS A 225 0.33 -0.79 -34.58
C LYS A 225 -0.46 -1.70 -35.53
N ARG A 226 -0.52 -3.00 -35.24
CA ARG A 226 -1.32 -3.99 -36.00
C ARG A 226 -2.81 -3.66 -36.05
N ARG A 227 -3.34 -2.99 -35.02
CA ARG A 227 -4.76 -2.60 -34.96
C ARG A 227 -5.04 -1.28 -35.66
N GLN A 228 -4.10 -0.35 -35.71
CA GLN A 228 -4.24 0.88 -36.51
C GLN A 228 -4.32 0.55 -38.01
N GLU A 229 -3.64 -0.51 -38.43
CA GLU A 229 -3.75 -1.08 -39.78
C GLU A 229 -5.13 -1.72 -40.06
N MET A 230 -5.89 -2.11 -39.01
CA MET A 230 -7.19 -2.81 -39.15
C MET A 230 -8.43 -2.02 -38.71
N SER A 231 -8.35 -0.98 -37.85
CA SER A 231 -9.52 -0.18 -37.44
C SER A 231 -9.18 1.12 -36.68
N ARG A 232 -9.92 2.20 -36.99
CA ARG A 232 -9.79 3.58 -36.44
C ARG A 232 -10.36 3.77 -35.02
N LYS A 233 -10.17 2.82 -34.09
CA LYS A 233 -10.62 2.90 -32.67
C LYS A 233 -9.48 2.64 -31.67
N ALA A 234 -8.31 3.23 -31.90
CA ALA A 234 -7.10 3.01 -31.08
C ALA A 234 -7.06 3.71 -29.71
N LYS A 235 -8.05 4.56 -29.36
CA LYS A 235 -7.94 5.51 -28.24
C LYS A 235 -8.17 4.91 -26.85
N GLU A 236 -8.70 3.70 -26.73
CA GLU A 236 -9.17 3.14 -25.44
C GLU A 236 -8.06 2.47 -24.58
N ARG A 237 -6.85 2.23 -25.13
CA ARG A 237 -5.81 1.40 -24.47
C ARG A 237 -4.53 2.15 -24.04
N SER A 238 -4.38 3.43 -24.39
CA SER A 238 -3.27 4.30 -23.94
C SER A 238 -3.22 4.41 -22.40
N ASP A 239 -4.38 4.44 -21.77
CA ASP A 239 -4.55 4.61 -20.32
C ASP A 239 -3.91 3.48 -19.49
N LEU A 240 -3.86 2.24 -20.03
CA LEU A 240 -3.29 1.10 -19.32
C LEU A 240 -1.76 1.20 -19.19
N THR A 241 -1.07 1.66 -20.23
CA THR A 241 0.38 1.85 -20.22
C THR A 241 0.79 2.96 -19.24
N PHE A 242 0.06 4.07 -19.25
CA PHE A 242 0.30 5.20 -18.36
C PHE A 242 0.18 4.81 -16.88
N SER A 243 -0.80 3.97 -16.53
CA SER A 243 -0.97 3.45 -15.17
C SER A 243 0.25 2.73 -14.63
N LEU A 244 0.92 1.96 -15.47
CA LEU A 244 2.03 1.10 -15.05
C LEU A 244 3.31 1.91 -14.90
N ILE A 245 3.52 2.90 -15.77
CA ILE A 245 4.61 3.86 -15.61
C ILE A 245 4.44 4.62 -14.30
N ILE A 246 3.23 5.11 -14.00
CA ILE A 246 2.94 5.82 -12.75
C ILE A 246 3.26 4.94 -11.54
N VAL A 247 2.83 3.67 -11.54
CA VAL A 247 3.11 2.75 -10.42
C VAL A 247 4.61 2.55 -10.21
N VAL A 248 5.39 2.33 -11.29
CA VAL A 248 6.86 2.18 -11.19
C VAL A 248 7.51 3.45 -10.66
N VAL A 249 7.09 4.60 -11.16
CA VAL A 249 7.62 5.91 -10.78
C VAL A 249 7.32 6.21 -9.31
N ILE A 250 6.06 6.06 -8.88
CA ILE A 250 5.67 6.24 -7.48
C ILE A 250 6.41 5.26 -6.58
N PHE A 251 6.51 3.98 -6.95
CA PHE A 251 7.27 2.99 -6.20
C PHE A 251 8.73 3.41 -6.04
N MET A 252 9.39 3.80 -7.14
CA MET A 252 10.78 4.25 -7.13
C MET A 252 10.97 5.45 -6.20
N PHE A 253 10.17 6.50 -6.36
CA PHE A 253 10.29 7.72 -5.55
C PHE A 253 9.95 7.49 -4.08
N CYS A 254 8.94 6.69 -3.77
CA CYS A 254 8.51 6.49 -2.39
C CYS A 254 9.36 5.47 -1.63
N GLN A 255 9.97 4.51 -2.32
CA GLN A 255 10.75 3.44 -1.68
C GLN A 255 12.26 3.70 -1.67
N LEU A 256 12.80 4.46 -2.64
CA LEU A 256 14.23 4.82 -2.68
C LEU A 256 14.75 5.49 -1.39
N PRO A 257 13.98 6.32 -0.67
CA PRO A 257 14.46 6.91 0.58
C PRO A 257 14.77 5.88 1.68
N ASN A 258 14.18 4.68 1.67
CA ASN A 258 14.42 3.67 2.71
C ASN A 258 15.87 3.16 2.77
N PRO A 259 16.50 2.70 1.67
CA PRO A 259 17.92 2.36 1.68
C PRO A 259 18.81 3.57 1.99
N ILE A 260 18.47 4.76 1.48
CA ILE A 260 19.23 5.99 1.77
C ILE A 260 19.20 6.31 3.27
N ARG A 261 18.03 6.23 3.91
CA ARG A 261 17.89 6.44 5.35
C ARG A 261 18.77 5.48 6.14
N ARG A 262 18.89 4.22 5.70
CA ARG A 262 19.76 3.27 6.38
C ARG A 262 21.23 3.62 6.23
N LEU A 263 21.66 4.04 5.05
CA LEU A 263 23.02 4.52 4.84
C LEU A 263 23.31 5.72 5.76
N LEU A 264 22.40 6.69 5.81
CA LEU A 264 22.48 7.83 6.73
C LEU A 264 22.49 7.37 8.19
N TYR A 265 21.68 6.38 8.58
CA TYR A 265 21.70 5.85 9.95
C TYR A 265 23.08 5.32 10.32
N VAL A 266 23.76 4.59 9.43
CA VAL A 266 25.10 4.05 9.70
C VAL A 266 26.13 5.17 9.89
N ILE A 267 26.02 6.25 9.11
CA ILE A 267 26.92 7.41 9.19
C ILE A 267 26.68 8.24 10.46
N TYR A 268 25.41 8.49 10.82
CA TYR A 268 25.03 9.38 11.91
C TYR A 268 24.81 8.69 13.26
N ALA A 269 24.67 7.36 13.31
CA ALA A 269 24.51 6.64 14.58
C ALA A 269 25.66 6.87 15.58
N PRO A 270 26.94 6.90 15.17
CA PRO A 270 28.05 7.24 16.07
C PRO A 270 27.98 8.68 16.60
N LEU A 271 27.40 9.59 15.83
CA LEU A 271 27.31 11.03 16.14
C LEU A 271 26.17 11.39 17.10
N ARG A 272 25.44 10.39 17.64
CA ARG A 272 24.20 10.53 18.43
C ARG A 272 23.12 11.29 17.66
N ILE A 273 22.17 10.54 17.11
CA ILE A 273 21.00 11.07 16.40
C ILE A 273 20.23 12.02 17.33
N ARG A 274 20.21 13.31 16.99
CA ARG A 274 19.57 14.38 17.75
C ARG A 274 18.77 15.29 16.81
N CYS A 275 17.83 16.04 17.41
CA CYS A 275 17.18 17.17 16.75
C CYS A 275 18.24 18.09 16.09
N GLY A 276 17.96 18.54 14.87
CA GLY A 276 18.87 19.35 14.06
C GLY A 276 19.79 18.56 13.11
N THR A 277 19.91 17.24 13.27
CA THR A 277 20.74 16.42 12.35
C THR A 277 20.00 16.13 11.03
N PRO A 278 20.68 16.02 9.88
CA PRO A 278 20.05 15.67 8.60
C PRO A 278 19.28 14.34 8.65
N TYR A 279 19.80 13.35 9.39
CA TYR A 279 19.12 12.07 9.58
C TYR A 279 17.75 12.24 10.26
N PHE A 280 17.62 13.14 11.24
CA PHE A 280 16.37 13.39 11.95
C PHE A 280 15.25 13.81 10.99
N TYR A 281 15.51 14.81 10.15
CA TYR A 281 14.54 15.29 9.16
C TYR A 281 14.30 14.27 8.04
N PHE A 282 15.37 13.65 7.53
CA PHE A 282 15.22 12.69 6.42
C PHE A 282 14.41 11.44 6.84
N SER A 283 14.54 11.00 8.09
CA SER A 283 13.82 9.82 8.59
C SER A 283 12.30 10.01 8.55
N SER A 284 11.78 11.17 8.96
CA SER A 284 10.33 11.47 8.95
C SER A 284 9.77 11.41 7.52
N TRP A 285 10.48 12.02 6.56
CA TRP A 285 10.10 11.97 5.14
C TRP A 285 9.99 10.55 4.59
N THR A 286 10.85 9.62 5.01
CA THR A 286 10.78 8.23 4.53
C THR A 286 9.47 7.55 4.90
N VAL A 287 8.98 7.76 6.13
CA VAL A 287 7.72 7.17 6.58
C VAL A 287 6.54 7.85 5.90
N THR A 288 6.60 9.17 5.75
CA THR A 288 5.60 9.93 5.01
C THR A 288 5.47 9.46 3.56
N LEU A 289 6.58 9.18 2.88
CA LEU A 289 6.55 8.67 1.51
C LEU A 289 5.99 7.25 1.41
N VAL A 290 6.25 6.40 2.41
CA VAL A 290 5.60 5.08 2.51
C VAL A 290 4.09 5.21 2.66
N ASN A 291 3.63 6.10 3.55
CA ASN A 291 2.19 6.38 3.72
C ASN A 291 1.57 6.98 2.45
N PHE A 292 2.29 7.89 1.79
CA PHE A 292 1.84 8.48 0.53
C PHE A 292 1.60 7.39 -0.52
N ASN A 293 2.57 6.49 -0.73
CA ASN A 293 2.44 5.36 -1.66
C ASN A 293 1.18 4.51 -1.38
N SER A 294 0.93 4.16 -0.12
CA SER A 294 -0.25 3.36 0.27
C SER A 294 -1.57 4.14 0.24
N SER A 295 -1.54 5.47 0.27
CA SER A 295 -2.74 6.32 0.11
C SER A 295 -3.12 6.56 -1.36
N CYS A 296 -2.15 6.45 -2.28
CA CYS A 296 -2.34 6.84 -3.69
C CYS A 296 -2.95 5.75 -4.57
N ASN A 297 -2.93 4.47 -4.16
CA ASN A 297 -3.30 3.35 -5.02
C ASN A 297 -4.74 3.42 -5.56
N PHE A 298 -5.70 3.94 -4.78
CA PHE A 298 -7.06 4.19 -5.26
C PHE A 298 -7.11 5.20 -6.43
N PHE A 299 -6.36 6.29 -6.35
CA PHE A 299 -6.30 7.28 -7.43
C PHE A 299 -5.68 6.67 -8.68
N ILE A 300 -4.65 5.82 -8.52
CA ILE A 300 -4.06 5.06 -9.63
C ILE A 300 -5.12 4.11 -10.23
N PHE A 301 -5.94 3.43 -9.43
CA PHE A 301 -7.01 2.60 -10.00
C PHE A 301 -8.07 3.46 -10.72
N CYS A 302 -8.46 4.59 -10.16
CA CYS A 302 -9.42 5.52 -10.74
C CYS A 302 -8.95 6.13 -12.06
N LEU A 303 -7.72 6.61 -12.13
CA LEU A 303 -7.21 7.29 -13.33
C LEU A 303 -6.96 6.31 -14.47
N CYS A 304 -6.71 5.05 -14.14
CA CYS A 304 -5.75 4.27 -14.90
C CYS A 304 -6.17 2.80 -15.05
N SER A 305 -7.25 2.37 -14.39
CA SER A 305 -7.92 1.07 -14.62
C SER A 305 -9.32 1.28 -15.26
N PRO A 306 -9.47 1.10 -16.59
CA PRO A 306 -10.77 1.24 -17.27
C PRO A 306 -11.86 0.34 -16.71
N GLY A 307 -11.52 -0.89 -16.32
CA GLY A 307 -12.47 -1.82 -15.68
C GLY A 307 -12.98 -1.29 -14.33
N PHE A 308 -12.08 -0.75 -13.52
CA PHE A 308 -12.43 -0.14 -12.24
C PHE A 308 -13.30 1.10 -12.42
N ARG A 309 -12.95 2.01 -13.36
CA ARG A 309 -13.77 3.18 -13.71
C ARG A 309 -15.19 2.80 -14.12
N ARG A 310 -15.33 1.75 -14.93
CA ARG A 310 -16.64 1.25 -15.39
C ARG A 310 -17.49 0.76 -14.21
N GLN A 311 -16.90 -0.01 -13.30
CA GLN A 311 -17.58 -0.51 -12.11
C GLN A 311 -17.96 0.63 -11.15
N LEU A 312 -17.06 1.59 -10.93
CA LEU A 312 -17.31 2.77 -10.10
C LEU A 312 -18.48 3.61 -10.65
N LYS A 313 -18.48 3.90 -11.96
CA LYS A 313 -19.60 4.59 -12.62
C LYS A 313 -20.92 3.85 -12.46
N GLN A 314 -20.94 2.53 -12.67
CA GLN A 314 -22.13 1.71 -12.47
C GLN A 314 -22.64 1.75 -11.03
N MET A 315 -21.75 1.79 -10.03
CA MET A 315 -22.12 1.89 -8.63
C MET A 315 -22.78 3.23 -8.30
N ILE A 316 -22.23 4.34 -8.80
CA ILE A 316 -22.76 5.70 -8.61
C ILE A 316 -24.13 5.83 -9.29
N ILE A 317 -24.24 5.39 -10.55
CA ILE A 317 -25.49 5.47 -11.32
C ILE A 317 -26.60 4.60 -10.70
N ARG A 318 -26.27 3.39 -10.20
CA ARG A 318 -27.27 2.54 -9.52
C ARG A 318 -27.75 3.11 -8.18
N ARG A 319 -26.93 3.89 -7.47
CA ARG A 319 -27.38 4.63 -6.27
C ARG A 319 -28.35 5.76 -6.64
N GLY A 320 -28.17 6.41 -7.80
CA GLY A 320 -29.10 7.43 -8.31
C GLY A 320 -30.42 6.89 -8.88
N ARG A 321 -30.59 5.56 -8.99
CA ARG A 321 -31.83 4.92 -9.47
C ARG A 321 -32.71 4.31 -8.38
N VAL A 322 -32.43 4.58 -7.10
CA VAL A 322 -33.41 4.34 -6.04
C VAL A 322 -34.46 5.45 -6.12
N GLY A 323 -35.35 5.35 -7.10
CA GLY A 323 -36.58 6.14 -7.18
C GLY A 323 -37.53 5.75 -6.03
N PRO A 324 -38.53 6.59 -5.72
CA PRO A 324 -39.41 6.34 -4.58
C PRO A 324 -40.10 4.99 -4.71
N LEU A 325 -40.25 4.29 -3.58
CA LEU A 325 -41.15 3.15 -3.42
C LEU A 325 -42.56 3.55 -3.85
N GLY A 326 -42.87 3.36 -5.14
CA GLY A 326 -44.22 3.45 -5.66
C GLY A 326 -44.95 2.16 -5.31
N LEU A 327 -45.75 2.20 -4.25
CA LEU A 327 -46.92 1.31 -4.14
C LEU A 327 -47.74 1.46 -5.42
N SER A 328 -47.78 0.42 -6.24
CA SER A 328 -48.92 0.19 -7.13
C SER A 328 -49.04 -1.31 -7.36
N ASN A 329 -49.58 -1.98 -6.34
CA ASN A 329 -50.34 -3.20 -6.55
C ASN A 329 -51.82 -2.80 -6.58
N ALA A 330 -52.55 -3.53 -7.41
CA ALA A 330 -54.00 -3.67 -7.48
C ALA A 330 -54.72 -2.84 -8.56
N VAL A 331 -55.53 -3.61 -9.31
CA VAL A 331 -56.65 -3.22 -10.17
C VAL A 331 -56.27 -2.90 -11.62
N ASN A 332 -56.02 -3.95 -12.41
CA ASN A 332 -56.88 -4.26 -13.56
C ASN A 332 -56.43 -5.55 -14.26
N ASN A 333 -57.16 -6.64 -14.01
CA ASN A 333 -57.52 -7.60 -15.05
C ASN A 333 -58.55 -8.58 -14.49
N GLY A 334 -59.82 -8.16 -14.54
CA GLY A 334 -60.97 -9.06 -14.48
C GLY A 334 -61.59 -9.13 -15.87
N ARG A 335 -61.83 -10.38 -16.33
CA ARG A 335 -62.57 -10.79 -17.55
C ARG A 335 -61.82 -10.51 -18.87
N VAL A 336 -61.60 -11.49 -19.75
CA VAL A 336 -62.62 -12.32 -20.42
C VAL A 336 -62.13 -13.76 -20.66
N ASN A 337 -63.08 -14.70 -20.53
CA ASN A 337 -62.96 -16.14 -20.68
C ASN A 337 -62.77 -16.64 -22.12
N SER A 338 -62.11 -17.81 -22.21
CA SER A 338 -62.41 -18.98 -23.06
C SER A 338 -62.67 -18.82 -24.57
N VAL A 339 -61.82 -19.43 -25.40
CA VAL A 339 -62.24 -20.39 -26.46
C VAL A 339 -61.14 -21.45 -26.71
N SER A 340 -61.60 -22.70 -26.68
CA SER A 340 -61.07 -23.99 -27.17
C SER A 340 -60.13 -23.98 -28.38
N SER A 341 -59.09 -24.83 -28.39
CA SER A 341 -59.09 -26.07 -29.20
C SER A 341 -57.76 -26.84 -29.11
N ARG A 342 -57.93 -28.16 -29.04
CA ARG A 342 -56.94 -29.23 -28.99
C ARG A 342 -56.96 -29.95 -30.35
N ILE A 343 -55.77 -30.41 -30.78
CA ILE A 343 -55.48 -31.67 -31.50
C ILE A 343 -55.64 -31.73 -33.04
N SER A 344 -54.68 -32.50 -33.62
CA SER A 344 -54.47 -33.04 -34.97
C SER A 344 -53.72 -32.11 -35.94
N SER A 345 -52.58 -32.49 -36.53
CA SER A 345 -52.09 -33.81 -36.96
C SER A 345 -50.57 -33.96 -36.76
#